data_AF-A0AAU9CMX7-F1
#
_entry.id   AF-A0AAU9CMX7-F1
#
_cell.length_a   1.000
_cell.length_b   1.000
_cell.length_c   1.000
_cell.angle_alpha   90.00
_cell.angle_beta   90.00
_cell.angle_gamma   90.00
#
_symmetry.space_group_name_H-M   'P 1'
#
loop_
_entity.id
_entity.type
_entity.pdbx_description
1 polymer ?
#
loop_
_entity_poly.entity_id
_entity_poly.type
_entity_poly.pdbx_seq_one_letter_code
_entity_poly.pdbx_strand_id
1 'polypeptide(L)'
;MSIINPPIDDLLAKAEENPFLLCSIASKRACDINNMLRGQHMRVTAVQDVDDITTVVSGKDPISIAMDEIEDGVLSYNQGDFDVEIADGDTNN
;
A
#
# COMPACT_ATOMS: atom_id res chain seq x y z
N MET A 1 12.69 -9.16 3.93
CA MET A 1 12.98 -7.78 3.51
C MET A 1 13.69 -7.09 4.65
N SER A 2 14.64 -6.20 4.38
CA SER A 2 15.28 -5.41 5.41
C SER A 2 14.53 -4.08 5.52
N ILE A 3 14.40 -3.51 6.71
CA ILE A 3 13.68 -2.23 6.89
C ILE A 3 14.38 -1.04 6.20
N ILE A 4 15.66 -1.19 5.87
CA ILE A 4 16.47 -0.19 5.17
C ILE A 4 16.39 -0.33 3.64
N ASN A 5 15.71 -1.36 3.14
CA ASN A 5 15.52 -1.58 1.71
C ASN A 5 14.02 -1.52 1.39
N PRO A 6 13.62 -0.86 0.30
CA PRO A 6 14.46 -0.07 -0.61
C PRO A 6 15.06 1.20 0.02
N PRO A 7 16.18 1.74 -0.52
CA PRO A 7 16.83 2.92 0.02
C PRO A 7 15.88 4.13 0.06
N ILE A 8 15.89 4.87 1.16
CA ILE A 8 14.95 5.98 1.36
C ILE A 8 15.12 7.09 0.31
N ASP A 9 16.33 7.31 -0.17
CA ASP A 9 16.63 8.35 -1.17
C ASP A 9 15.95 8.03 -2.51
N ASP A 10 15.90 6.75 -2.90
CA ASP A 10 15.26 6.31 -4.13
C ASP A 10 13.73 6.46 -4.05
N LEU A 11 13.16 6.19 -2.87
CA LEU A 11 11.73 6.39 -2.60
C LEU A 11 11.34 7.87 -2.60
N LEU A 12 12.16 8.73 -2.00
CA LEU A 12 11.90 10.17 -1.96
C LEU A 12 11.94 10.80 -3.35
N ALA A 13 12.83 10.32 -4.24
CA ALA A 13 12.87 10.77 -5.63
C ALA A 13 11.56 10.50 -6.39
N LYS A 14 10.73 9.54 -5.95
CA LYS A 14 9.42 9.22 -6.53
C LYS A 14 8.27 10.05 -5.95
N ALA A 15 8.50 10.75 -4.85
CA ALA A 15 7.48 11.47 -4.09
C ALA A 15 7.85 12.94 -3.88
N GLU A 16 8.38 13.61 -4.92
CA GLU A 16 8.75 15.04 -4.89
C GLU A 16 9.71 15.42 -3.74
N GLU A 17 10.56 14.49 -3.30
CA GLU A 17 11.42 14.64 -2.13
C GLU A 17 10.63 14.96 -0.83
N ASN A 18 9.33 14.71 -0.82
CA ASN A 18 8.43 15.00 0.29
C ASN A 18 8.13 13.72 1.09
N PRO A 19 8.63 13.61 2.34
CA PRO A 19 8.41 12.41 3.16
C PRO A 19 6.95 12.21 3.56
N PHE A 20 6.16 13.28 3.67
CA PHE A 20 4.74 13.16 4.00
C PHE A 20 3.94 12.60 2.83
N LEU A 21 4.27 13.03 1.61
CA LEU A 21 3.66 12.51 0.40
C LEU A 21 3.98 11.02 0.21
N LEU A 22 5.24 10.64 0.41
CA LEU A 22 5.67 9.24 0.39
C LEU A 22 4.86 8.39 1.39
N CYS A 23 4.76 8.84 2.64
CA CYS A 23 3.99 8.15 3.68
C CYS A 23 2.52 8.00 3.32
N SER A 24 1.90 9.04 2.75
CA SER A 24 0.49 9.02 2.35
C SER A 24 0.24 8.04 1.22
N ILE A 25 1.06 8.06 0.16
CA ILE A 25 0.95 7.15 -0.99
C ILE A 25 1.15 5.69 -0.53
N ALA A 26 2.21 5.43 0.23
CA ALA A 26 2.52 4.09 0.71
C ALA A 26 1.42 3.54 1.64
N SER A 27 0.89 4.38 2.53
CA SER A 27 -0.19 3.98 3.45
C SER A 27 -1.48 3.67 2.71
N LYS A 28 -1.87 4.51 1.74
CA LYS A 28 -3.07 4.28 0.92
C LYS A 28 -2.93 2.97 0.15
N ARG A 29 -1.78 2.74 -0.48
CA ARG A 29 -1.51 1.52 -1.22
C ARG A 29 -1.49 0.27 -0.33
N ALA A 30 -0.92 0.36 0.87
CA ALA A 30 -0.94 -0.74 1.83
C ALA A 30 -2.37 -1.10 2.27
N CYS A 31 -3.25 -0.11 2.43
CA CYS A 31 -4.67 -0.35 2.68
C CYS A 31 -5.35 -1.06 1.50
N ASP A 32 -5.04 -0.69 0.25
CA ASP A 32 -5.56 -1.36 -0.94
C ASP A 32 -5.12 -2.83 -1.01
N ILE A 33 -3.85 -3.11 -0.72
CA ILE A 33 -3.29 -4.47 -0.66
C ILE A 33 -4.00 -5.29 0.43
N ASN A 34 -4.19 -4.71 1.63
CA ASN A 34 -4.91 -5.36 2.72
C ASN A 34 -6.36 -5.69 2.34
N ASN A 35 -7.06 -4.76 1.71
CA ASN A 35 -8.43 -4.96 1.25
C ASN A 35 -8.51 -6.05 0.18
N MET A 36 -7.55 -6.08 -0.77
CA MET A 36 -7.44 -7.16 -1.76
C MET A 36 -7.20 -8.52 -1.11
N LEU A 37 -6.24 -8.62 -0.20
CA LEU A 37 -5.89 -9.87 0.48
C LEU A 37 -7.08 -10.41 1.26
N ARG A 38 -7.75 -9.55 2.03
CA ARG A 38 -8.95 -9.91 2.78
C ARG A 38 -10.08 -10.38 1.85
N GLY A 39 -10.27 -9.70 0.72
CA GLY A 39 -11.25 -10.09 -0.29
C GLY A 39 -10.96 -11.46 -0.91
N GLN A 40 -9.70 -11.75 -1.23
CA GLN A 40 -9.28 -13.06 -1.73
C GLN A 40 -9.48 -14.15 -0.67
N HIS A 41 -9.12 -13.89 0.58
CA HIS A 41 -9.34 -14.81 1.68
C HIS A 41 -10.82 -15.19 1.82
N MET A 42 -11.74 -14.20 1.86
CA MET A 42 -13.18 -14.48 1.96
C MET A 42 -13.72 -15.30 0.79
N ARG A 43 -13.24 -15.06 -0.43
CA ARG A 43 -13.64 -15.82 -1.63
C ARG A 43 -13.16 -17.26 -1.60
N VAL A 44 -11.98 -17.49 -1.03
CA VAL A 44 -11.38 -18.82 -0.91
C VAL A 44 -12.05 -19.62 0.20
N THR A 45 -12.29 -19.01 1.36
CA THR A 45 -13.03 -19.62 2.48
C THR A 45 -14.44 -20.03 2.05
N ALA A 46 -15.07 -19.30 1.12
CA ALA A 46 -16.39 -19.65 0.60
C ALA A 46 -16.39 -20.87 -0.34
N VAL A 47 -15.23 -21.31 -0.84
CA VAL A 47 -15.10 -22.36 -1.87
C VAL A 47 -14.38 -23.62 -1.37
N GLN A 48 -13.49 -23.53 -0.38
CA GLN A 48 -12.75 -24.67 0.16
C GLN A 48 -12.82 -24.76 1.69
N ASP A 49 -12.98 -26.00 2.19
CA ASP A 49 -13.06 -26.36 3.62
C ASP A 49 -11.68 -26.42 4.32
N VAL A 50 -10.59 -26.13 3.59
CA VAL A 50 -9.20 -26.28 4.07
C VAL A 50 -8.36 -25.02 3.81
N ASP A 51 -7.78 -24.51 4.90
CA ASP A 51 -7.10 -23.22 5.10
C ASP A 51 -5.67 -23.12 4.52
N ASP A 52 -5.38 -23.66 3.33
CA ASP A 52 -3.99 -23.65 2.81
C ASP A 52 -3.59 -22.33 2.11
N ILE A 53 -4.52 -21.42 1.85
CA ILE A 53 -4.23 -20.13 1.18
C ILE A 53 -3.81 -19.02 2.17
N THR A 54 -4.24 -19.09 3.43
CA THR A 54 -3.88 -18.09 4.46
C THR A 54 -2.40 -18.14 4.82
N THR A 55 -1.76 -19.31 4.74
CA THR A 55 -0.36 -19.51 5.13
C THR A 55 0.64 -18.95 4.12
N VAL A 56 0.30 -18.90 2.82
CA VAL A 56 1.24 -18.49 1.76
C VAL A 56 1.30 -16.96 1.58
N VAL A 57 0.23 -16.24 1.90
CA VAL A 57 0.17 -14.77 1.70
C VAL A 57 0.49 -13.99 2.98
N SER A 58 0.50 -14.63 4.15
CA SER A 58 0.64 -13.98 5.46
C SER A 58 2.06 -13.48 5.82
N GLY A 59 3.07 -13.65 4.96
CA GLY A 59 4.46 -13.39 5.34
C GLY A 59 5.01 -12.01 5.02
N LYS A 60 4.36 -11.21 4.17
CA LYS A 60 4.88 -9.92 3.71
C LYS A 60 4.04 -8.77 4.21
N ASP A 61 4.69 -7.81 4.85
CA ASP A 61 4.05 -6.59 5.32
C ASP A 61 3.54 -5.78 4.12
N PRO A 62 2.25 -5.39 4.08
CA PRO A 62 1.65 -4.63 2.98
C PRO A 62 2.37 -3.32 2.68
N ILE A 63 2.92 -2.68 3.71
CA ILE A 63 3.73 -1.46 3.58
C ILE A 63 5.02 -1.74 2.82
N SER A 64 5.68 -2.88 3.09
CA SER A 64 6.91 -3.21 2.37
C SER A 64 6.63 -3.48 0.89
N ILE A 65 5.52 -4.16 0.58
CA ILE A 65 5.07 -4.34 -0.81
C ILE A 65 4.78 -3.00 -1.48
N ALA A 66 4.11 -2.08 -0.78
CA ALA A 66 3.83 -0.75 -1.32
C ALA A 66 5.11 0.05 -1.60
N MET A 67 6.11 -0.02 -0.72
CA MET A 67 7.40 0.66 -0.93
C MET A 67 8.17 0.09 -2.12
N ASP A 68 8.18 -1.24 -2.29
CA ASP A 68 8.77 -1.89 -3.47
C ASP A 68 8.08 -1.43 -4.77
N GLU A 69 6.73 -1.38 -4.78
CA GLU A 69 5.98 -0.92 -5.96
C GLU A 69 6.20 0.57 -6.29
N ILE A 70 6.48 1.41 -5.28
CA ILE A 70 6.85 2.81 -5.48
C ILE A 70 8.24 2.91 -6.11
N GLU A 71 9.23 2.16 -5.61
CA GLU A 71 10.58 2.11 -6.17
C GLU A 71 10.56 1.65 -7.64
N ASP A 72 9.85 0.56 -7.93
CA ASP A 72 9.68 0.00 -9.27
C ASP A 72 8.97 0.96 -10.24
N GLY A 73 8.32 2.01 -9.72
CA GLY A 73 7.62 3.01 -10.53
C GLY A 73 6.36 2.49 -11.21
N VAL A 74 5.78 1.41 -10.68
CA VAL A 74 4.50 0.85 -11.19
C VAL A 74 3.28 1.59 -10.65
N LEU A 75 3.49 2.50 -9.69
CA LEU A 75 2.47 3.35 -9.09
C LEU A 75 2.67 4.81 -9.53
N SER A 76 1.55 5.50 -9.77
CA SER A 76 1.49 6.94 -9.98
C SER A 76 0.36 7.52 -9.13
N TYR A 77 0.54 8.72 -8.61
CA TYR A 77 -0.50 9.45 -7.87
C TYR A 77 -1.03 10.62 -8.70
N ASN A 78 -2.30 10.97 -8.51
CA ASN A 78 -2.90 12.15 -9.10
C ASN A 78 -3.01 13.26 -8.05
N GLN A 79 -2.10 14.23 -8.09
CA GLN A 79 -2.04 15.31 -7.11
C GLN A 79 -3.39 16.02 -6.89
N GLY A 80 -4.17 16.26 -7.94
CA GLY A 80 -5.47 16.92 -7.82
C GLY A 80 -6.49 16.12 -7.01
N ASP A 81 -6.52 14.80 -7.17
CA ASP A 81 -7.41 13.93 -6.38
C ASP A 81 -6.91 13.79 -4.95
N PHE A 82 -5.59 13.72 -4.77
CA PHE A 82 -4.95 13.62 -3.45
C PHE A 82 -5.19 14.88 -2.60
N ASP A 83 -5.07 16.08 -3.18
CA ASP A 83 -5.29 17.34 -2.48
C ASP A 83 -6.77 17.50 -2.06
N VAL A 84 -7.71 17.06 -2.91
CA VAL A 84 -9.15 17.06 -2.58
C VAL A 84 -9.45 16.09 -1.45
N GLU A 85 -8.89 14.89 -1.46
CA GLU A 85 -9.12 13.89 -0.41
C GLU A 85 -8.57 14.33 0.95
N ILE A 86 -7.41 15.02 0.96
CA ILE A 86 -6.86 15.64 2.17
C ILE A 86 -7.75 16.79 2.66
N ALA A 87 -8.24 17.64 1.74
CA ALA A 87 -9.10 18.77 2.09
C ALA A 87 -10.49 18.32 2.60
N ASP A 88 -11.09 17.30 1.99
CA ASP A 88 -12.39 16.76 2.39
C ASP A 88 -12.30 16.00 3.73
N GLY A 89 -11.15 15.39 4.03
CA GLY A 89 -10.87 14.74 5.32
C GLY A 89 -11.02 15.66 6.54
N ASP A 90 -10.80 16.97 6.38
CA ASP A 90 -10.94 17.98 7.44
C ASP A 90 -12.38 18.52 7.62
N THR A 91 -13.31 18.22 6.70
CA THR A 91 -14.68 18.76 6.73
C THR A 91 -15.74 17.84 7.36
N ASN A 92 -15.37 16.61 7.73
CA ASN A 92 -16.27 15.64 8.36
C ASN A 92 -16.15 15.63 9.90
N ASN A 93 -16.29 16.79 10.54
CA ASN A 93 -16.50 16.93 11.99
C ASN A 93 -17.77 17.72 12.32
#